data_AF-A0A8J6XBA3-F1
#
_entry.id   AF-A0A8J6XBA3-F1
#
_cell.length_a   1.000
_cell.length_b   1.000
_cell.length_c   1.000
_cell.angle_alpha   90.00
_cell.angle_beta   90.00
_cell.angle_gamma   90.00
#
_symmetry.space_group_name_H-M   'P 1'
#
loop_
_entity.id
_entity.type
_entity.pdbx_description
1 polymer ?
#
loop_
_entity_poly.entity_id
_entity_poly.type
_entity_poly.pdbx_seq_one_letter_code
_entity_poly.pdbx_strand_id
1 'polypeptide(L)' 'MAIEPYGKAKQEWLEKFLDLPNGIPSHDTFARVLGALEPPIVAGRFFKLGEQYQ' A
#
# COMPACT_ATOMS: atom_id res chain seq x y z
N MET A 1 -3.50 9.41 2.06
CA MET A 1 -3.88 9.33 3.49
C MET A 1 -4.74 8.13 3.89
N ALA A 2 -5.56 7.53 3.01
CA ALA A 2 -6.52 6.47 3.42
C ALA A 2 -5.92 5.13 3.88
N ILE A 3 -4.69 4.80 3.45
CA ILE A 3 -4.08 3.47 3.66
C ILE A 3 -3.75 3.16 5.13
N GLU A 4 -3.24 4.16 5.87
CA GLU A 4 -2.85 3.96 7.27
C GLU A 4 -4.08 3.79 8.20
N PRO A 5 -5.12 4.64 8.14
CA PRO A 5 -6.36 4.42 8.90
C PRO A 5 -7.03 3.09 8.57
N TYR A 6 -7.05 2.68 7.30
CA TYR A 6 -7.60 1.39 6.90
C TYR A 6 -6.82 0.23 7.50
N GLY A 7 -5.49 0.27 7.41
CA GLY A 7 -4.62 -0.76 7.99
C GLY A 7 -4.83 -0.87 9.50
N LYS A 8 -4.91 0.26 10.21
CA LYS A 8 -5.22 0.31 11.65
C LYS A 8 -6.58 -0.32 11.96
N ALA A 9 -7.62 0.01 11.18
CA ALA A 9 -8.96 -0.56 11.36
C ALA A 9 -9.06 -2.07 11.06
N LYS A 10 -8.08 -2.65 10.36
CA LYS A 10 -8.05 -4.06 9.97
C LYS A 10 -6.83 -4.82 10.51
N GLN A 11 -6.10 -4.25 11.46
CA GLN A 11 -4.83 -4.78 11.93
C GLN A 11 -4.94 -6.23 12.41
N GLU A 12 -5.90 -6.55 13.28
CA GLU A 12 -6.11 -7.92 13.78
C GLU A 12 -6.36 -8.95 12.67
N TRP A 13 -6.99 -8.53 11.58
CA TRP A 13 -7.21 -9.41 10.42
C TRP A 13 -5.94 -9.54 9.60
N LEU A 14 -5.19 -8.46 9.41
CA LEU A 14 -3.93 -8.45 8.67
C LEU A 14 -2.83 -9.27 9.36
N GLU A 15 -2.76 -9.25 10.69
CA GLU A 15 -1.81 -10.04 11.50
C GLU A 15 -1.99 -11.56 11.34
N LYS A 16 -3.11 -12.02 10.77
CA LYS A 16 -3.29 -13.44 10.41
C LYS A 16 -2.51 -13.85 9.17
N PHE A 17 -2.11 -12.88 8.34
CA PHE A 17 -1.46 -13.11 7.04
C PHE A 17 -0.08 -12.47 6.95
N LEU A 18 0.20 -11.45 7.77
CA LEU A 18 1.41 -10.64 7.72
C LEU A 18 2.03 -10.55 9.11
N ASP A 19 3.35 -10.76 9.19
CA ASP A 19 4.11 -10.41 10.38
C ASP A 19 4.27 -8.89 10.45
N LEU A 20 3.65 -8.28 11.45
CA LEU A 20 3.67 -6.83 11.69
C LEU A 20 4.38 -6.48 12.99
N PRO A 21 5.69 -6.80 13.14
CA PRO A 21 6.42 -6.58 14.40
C PRO A 21 6.49 -5.10 14.81
N ASN A 22 6.31 -4.19 13.85
CA ASN A 22 6.29 -2.74 14.07
C ASN A 22 4.90 -2.11 13.83
N GLY A 23 3.85 -2.94 13.74
CA GLY A 23 2.49 -2.49 13.43
C GLY A 23 2.28 -2.03 11.98
N ILE A 24 1.18 -1.31 11.74
CA ILE A 24 0.79 -0.82 10.42
C ILE A 24 1.69 0.35 9.99
N PRO A 25 2.36 0.27 8.83
CA PRO A 25 3.18 1.36 8.33
C PRO A 25 2.39 2.65 8.11
N SER A 26 3.01 3.80 8.39
CA SER A 26 2.42 5.10 8.11
C SER A 26 2.31 5.38 6.61
N HIS A 27 1.48 6.37 6.25
CA HIS A 27 1.41 6.88 4.89
C HIS A 27 2.79 7.17 4.27
N ASP A 28 3.67 7.82 5.01
CA ASP A 28 5.01 8.20 4.52
C ASP A 28 5.93 6.99 4.36
N THR A 29 5.73 5.95 5.16
CA THR A 29 6.46 4.69 5.02
C THR A 29 6.08 4.00 3.71
N PHE A 30 4.79 3.95 3.38
CA PHE A 30 4.31 3.45 2.08
C PHE A 30 4.85 4.30 0.93
N ALA A 31 4.80 5.62 1.05
CA ALA A 31 5.29 6.53 0.00
C ALA A 31 6.78 6.33 -0.27
N ARG A 32 7.60 6.16 0.77
CA ARG A 32 9.05 5.90 0.63
C ARG A 32 9.33 4.58 -0.07
N VAL A 33 8.62 3.51 0.30
CA VAL A 33 8.82 2.19 -0.33
C VAL A 33 8.35 2.21 -1.78
N LEU A 34 7.16 2.74 -2.06
CA LEU A 34 6.63 2.80 -3.42
C LEU A 34 7.43 3.74 -4.32
N GLY A 35 7.93 4.84 -3.78
CA GLY A 35 8.81 5.77 -4.50
C GLY A 35 10.21 5.23 -4.77
N ALA A 36 10.64 4.21 -4.02
CA ALA A 36 11.90 3.50 -4.27
C ALA A 36 11.78 2.40 -5.35
N LEU A 37 10.57 2.06 -5.77
CA LEU A 37 10.34 1.12 -6.88
C LEU A 37 10.54 1.86 -8.21
N GLU A 38 11.13 1.16 -9.19
CA GLU A 38 11.31 1.66 -10.56
C GLU A 38 10.00 2.28 -11.10
N PRO A 39 10.00 3.58 -11.49
CA PRO A 39 8.81 4.32 -11.92
C PRO A 39 7.93 3.61 -12.96
N PRO A 40 8.47 2.93 -14.01
CA PRO A 40 7.62 2.32 -15.04
C PRO A 40 6.81 1.13 -14.52
N ILE A 41 7.21 0.50 -13.40
CA ILE A 41 6.51 -0.68 -12.87
C ILE A 41 5.28 -0.27 -12.07
N VAL A 42 5.42 0.72 -11.18
CA VAL A 42 4.31 1.15 -10.30
C VAL A 42 3.32 1.99 -11.10
N ALA A 43 3.77 3.10 -11.69
CA ALA A 43 2.88 4.01 -12.42
C ALA A 43 2.24 3.33 -13.64
N GLY A 44 3.03 2.57 -14.42
CA GLY A 44 2.55 1.90 -15.62
C GLY A 44 1.49 0.82 -15.35
N ARG A 45 1.54 0.14 -14.20
CA ARG A 45 0.55 -0.89 -13.84
C ARG A 45 -0.75 -0.28 -13.30
N PHE A 46 -0.68 0.83 -12.56
CA PHE A 46 -1.89 1.52 -12.07
C PHE A 46 -2.61 2.27 -13.19
N PHE A 47 -1.89 2.87 -14.14
CA PHE A 47 -2.51 3.54 -15.30
C PHE A 47 -3.36 2.57 -16.13
N LYS A 48 -2.84 1.35 -16.36
CA LYS A 48 -3.55 0.30 -17.10
C LYS A 48 -4.79 -0.24 -16.39
N LEU A 49 -4.81 -0.21 -15.05
CA LEU A 49 -6.00 -0.56 -14.26
C LEU A 49 -7.09 0.52 -14.39
N GLY A 50 -6.72 1.81 -14.44
CA GLY A 50 -7.68 2.90 -14.64
C GLY A 50 -8.44 2.82 -15.97
N GLU A 51 -7.77 2.41 -17.06
CA GLU A 51 -8.41 2.22 -18.37
C GLU A 51 -9.35 1.01 -18.42
N GLN A 52 -9.16 -0.01 -17.58
CA GLN A 52 -10.03 -1.19 -17.52
C GLN A 52 -11.32 -0.98 -16.72
N TYR A 53 -11.44 0.12 -15.99
CA TYR A 53 -12.63 0.47 -15.20
C TYR A 53 -13.32 1.75 -15.67
N GLN A 54 -13.02 2.22 -16.89
CA GLN A 54 -13.88 3.17 -17.63
C GLN A 54 -14.81 2.43 -18.59
#